data_AF-A0A1Y4NTS5-F1
#
_entry.id   AF-A0A1Y4NTS5-F1
#
_cell.length_a   1.000
_cell.length_b   1.000
_cell.length_c   1.000
_cell.angle_alpha   90.00
_cell.angle_beta   90.00
_cell.angle_gamma   90.00
#
_symmetry.space_group_name_H-M   'P 1'
#
loop_
_entity.id
_entity.type
_entity.pdbx_description
1 polymer ?
#
loop_
_entity_poly.entity_id
_entity_poly.type
_entity_poly.pdbx_seq_one_letter_code
_entity_poly.pdbx_strand_id
1 'polypeptide(L)' 'MGRYYRLSKKITEEMAEEILQEVRGIEDVEKAEFLEENTKILVTTEKEKYPDVMTRIVNIFSRIGKGCELSFAGFEHE' A
#
# COMPACT_ATOMS: atom_id res chain seq x y z
N MET A 1 -13.86 -0.27 3.94
CA MET A 1 -13.83 -0.15 2.45
C MET A 1 -12.37 -0.14 2.06
N GLY A 2 -11.90 -1.12 1.29
CA GLY A 2 -10.52 -1.12 0.80
C GLY A 2 -10.28 -0.08 -0.30
N ARG A 3 -9.04 0.38 -0.45
CA ARG A 3 -8.59 1.24 -1.54
C ARG A 3 -7.47 0.56 -2.30
N TYR A 4 -7.59 0.61 -3.61
CA TYR A 4 -6.53 0.19 -4.51
C TYR A 4 -5.60 1.35 -4.81
N TYR A 5 -4.30 1.07 -4.74
CA TYR A 5 -3.25 1.99 -5.14
C TYR A 5 -2.36 1.32 -6.16
N ARG A 6 -2.13 2.00 -7.27
CA ARG A 6 -1.20 1.59 -8.31
C ARG A 6 0.18 2.15 -7.99
N LEU A 7 1.18 1.30 -8.15
CA LEU A 7 2.57 1.70 -8.00
C LEU A 7 3.05 2.38 -9.28
N SER A 8 3.81 3.46 -9.15
CA SER A 8 4.40 4.17 -10.29
C SER A 8 5.43 3.32 -11.05
N LYS A 9 6.05 2.34 -10.37
CA LYS A 9 6.99 1.38 -10.96
C LYS A 9 6.84 0.00 -10.30
N LYS A 10 7.18 -1.05 -11.05
CA LYS A 10 7.24 -2.43 -10.52
C LYS A 10 8.34 -2.50 -9.47
N ILE A 11 8.04 -3.11 -8.33
CA ILE A 11 9.00 -3.43 -7.26
C ILE A 11 9.34 -4.92 -7.30
N THR A 12 10.49 -5.30 -6.74
CA THR A 12 10.88 -6.70 -6.62
C THR A 12 10.06 -7.40 -5.54
N GLU A 13 10.00 -8.74 -5.57
CA GLU A 13 9.29 -9.54 -4.55
C GLU A 13 9.85 -9.28 -3.15
N GLU A 14 11.18 -9.17 -3.01
CA GLU A 14 11.82 -8.82 -1.74
C GLU A 14 11.36 -7.47 -1.20
N MET A 15 11.26 -6.44 -2.07
CA MET A 15 10.74 -5.13 -1.66
C MET A 15 9.27 -5.20 -1.30
N ALA A 16 8.48 -5.96 -2.06
CA ALA A 16 7.05 -6.13 -1.79
C ALA A 16 6.83 -6.79 -0.44
N GLU A 17 7.58 -7.85 -0.11
CA GLU A 17 7.47 -8.54 1.18
C GLU A 17 7.82 -7.63 2.36
N GLU A 18 8.93 -6.89 2.27
CA GLU A 18 9.35 -5.91 3.28
C GLU A 18 8.32 -4.80 3.47
N ILE A 19 7.79 -4.25 2.37
CA ILE A 19 6.74 -3.23 2.42
C ILE A 19 5.48 -3.81 3.05
N LEU A 20 5.05 -4.99 2.63
CA LEU A 20 3.85 -5.64 3.14
C LEU A 20 3.96 -5.90 4.65
N GLN A 21 5.14 -6.31 5.11
CA GLN A 21 5.42 -6.55 6.53
C GLN A 21 5.30 -5.25 7.34
N GLU A 22 5.89 -4.14 6.88
CA GLU A 22 5.75 -2.86 7.59
C GLU A 22 4.33 -2.30 7.54
N VAL A 23 3.65 -2.42 6.39
CA VAL A 23 2.26 -1.94 6.25
C VAL A 23 1.31 -2.74 7.15
N ARG A 24 1.48 -4.06 7.26
CA ARG A 24 0.72 -4.90 8.20
C ARG A 24 1.07 -4.63 9.66
N GLY A 25 2.24 -4.05 9.94
CA GLY A 25 2.62 -3.59 11.28
C GLY A 25 1.95 -2.29 11.71
N ILE A 26 1.24 -1.59 10.81
CA ILE A 26 0.48 -0.39 11.16
C ILE A 26 -0.81 -0.84 11.88
N GLU A 27 -0.95 -0.44 13.14
CA GLU A 27 -2.11 -0.81 13.99
C GLU A 27 -3.47 -0.51 13.34
N ASP A 28 -3.58 0.60 12.59
CA ASP A 28 -4.81 1.01 11.92
C ASP A 28 -5.08 0.28 10.59
N VAL A 29 -4.18 -0.59 10.10
CA VAL A 29 -4.37 -1.34 8.85
C VAL A 29 -5.04 -2.69 9.15
N GLU A 30 -6.26 -2.88 8.64
CA GLU A 30 -6.97 -4.15 8.77
C GLU A 30 -6.48 -5.19 7.76
N LYS A 31 -6.19 -4.76 6.52
CA LYS A 31 -5.73 -5.65 5.45
C LYS A 31 -4.80 -4.92 4.50
N ALA A 32 -3.72 -5.61 4.10
CA ALA A 32 -2.84 -5.16 3.02
C ALA A 32 -2.42 -6.34 2.15
N GLU A 33 -2.53 -6.19 0.84
CA GLU A 33 -2.22 -7.23 -0.14
C GLU A 33 -1.76 -6.65 -1.47
N PHE A 34 -0.68 -7.20 -2.03
CA PHE A 34 -0.22 -6.87 -3.37
C PHE A 34 -0.99 -7.67 -4.43
N LEU A 35 -1.26 -7.03 -5.56
CA LEU A 35 -2.02 -7.52 -6.69
C LEU A 35 -1.25 -7.21 -7.98
N GLU A 36 -1.65 -7.87 -9.08
CA GLU A 36 -1.12 -7.61 -10.42
C GLU A 36 0.42 -7.62 -10.46
N GLU A 37 1.07 -8.68 -9.93
CA GLU A 37 2.53 -8.82 -9.87
C GLU A 37 3.27 -7.64 -9.20
N ASN A 38 2.79 -7.21 -8.02
CA ASN A 38 3.37 -6.08 -7.27
C ASN A 38 3.29 -4.74 -8.03
N THR A 39 2.27 -4.56 -8.88
CA THR A 39 1.99 -3.27 -9.54
C THR A 39 0.78 -2.56 -8.94
N LYS A 40 0.00 -3.25 -8.11
CA LYS A 40 -1.11 -2.69 -7.33
C LYS A 40 -1.04 -3.21 -5.89
N ILE A 41 -1.47 -2.38 -4.94
CA ILE A 41 -1.68 -2.77 -3.55
C ILE A 41 -3.11 -2.42 -3.15
N LEU A 42 -3.76 -3.35 -2.46
CA LEU A 42 -5.01 -3.16 -1.75
C LEU A 42 -4.69 -2.85 -0.29
N VAL A 43 -5.28 -1.78 0.23
CA VAL A 43 -5.20 -1.39 1.64
C VAL A 43 -6.60 -1.21 2.19
N THR A 44 -6.91 -1.87 3.29
CA THR A 44 -8.17 -1.73 4.02
C THR A 44 -7.88 -1.20 5.41
N THR A 45 -8.53 -0.08 5.75
CA THR A 45 -8.45 0.60 7.04
C THR A 45 -9.76 1.38 7.27
N GLU A 46 -9.93 1.89 8.48
CA GLU A 46 -11.05 2.75 8.85
C GLU A 46 -11.03 4.07 8.07
N LYS A 47 -12.22 4.58 7.70
CA LYS A 47 -12.36 5.75 6.82
C LYS A 47 -11.60 6.99 7.33
N GLU A 48 -11.64 7.20 8.64
CA GLU A 48 -10.99 8.31 9.33
C GLU A 48 -9.46 8.18 9.43
N LYS A 49 -8.92 6.95 9.39
CA LYS A 49 -7.49 6.67 9.51
C LYS A 49 -6.74 6.67 8.19
N TYR A 50 -7.44 6.63 7.06
CA TYR A 50 -6.83 6.71 5.73
C TYR A 50 -5.76 7.80 5.55
N PRO A 51 -5.97 9.07 5.93
CA PRO A 51 -4.93 10.09 5.75
C PRO A 51 -3.64 9.77 6.53
N ASP A 52 -3.76 9.32 7.78
CA ASP A 52 -2.61 8.92 8.61
C ASP A 52 -1.92 7.66 8.08
N VAL A 53 -2.70 6.61 7.82
CA VAL A 53 -2.23 5.34 7.27
C VAL A 53 -1.55 5.56 5.92
N MET A 54 -2.17 6.31 5.00
CA MET A 54 -1.61 6.56 3.68
C MET A 54 -0.29 7.35 3.77
N THR A 55 -0.18 8.30 4.69
CA THR A 55 1.08 9.03 4.91
C THR A 55 2.20 8.08 5.33
N ARG A 56 1.92 7.13 6.23
CA ARG A 56 2.89 6.09 6.63
C ARG A 56 3.24 5.17 5.45
N ILE A 57 2.23 4.67 4.74
CA ILE A 57 2.43 3.78 3.59
C ILE A 57 3.30 4.46 2.51
N VAL A 58 3.02 5.71 2.13
CA VAL A 58 3.82 6.43 1.14
C VAL A 58 5.28 6.58 1.59
N ASN A 59 5.52 6.81 2.88
CA ASN A 59 6.89 6.86 3.42
C ASN A 59 7.60 5.51 3.31
N ILE A 60 6.93 4.41 3.63
CA ILE A 60 7.46 3.04 3.51
C ILE A 60 7.82 2.74 2.05
N PHE A 61 6.90 3.01 1.11
CA PHE A 61 7.11 2.81 -0.32
C PHE A 61 8.23 3.70 -0.89
N SER A 62 8.36 4.94 -0.38
CA SER A 62 9.46 5.83 -0.77
C SER A 62 10.80 5.31 -0.27
N ARG A 63 10.88 4.83 0.98
CA ARG A 63 12.10 4.28 1.59
C ARG A 63 12.54 2.96 0.95
N ILE A 64 11.64 1.98 0.88
CA ILE A 64 11.94 0.60 0.45
C ILE A 64 11.87 0.49 -1.08
N GLY A 65 10.83 1.06 -1.68
CA GLY A 65 10.64 1.08 -3.14
C GLY A 65 11.54 2.07 -3.90
N LYS A 66 12.55 2.65 -3.23
CA LYS A 66 13.53 3.60 -3.79
C LYS A 66 12.86 4.75 -4.54
N GLY A 67 11.91 5.44 -3.91
CA GLY A 67 11.08 6.45 -4.53
C GLY A 67 9.97 5.85 -5.40
N CYS A 68 9.32 4.79 -4.94
CA CYS A 68 8.09 4.31 -5.56
C CYS A 68 6.92 5.15 -5.07
N GLU A 69 6.21 5.78 -5.99
CA GLU A 69 5.00 6.54 -5.69
C GLU A 69 3.75 5.67 -5.79
N LEU A 70 2.72 6.04 -5.03
CA LEU A 70 1.43 5.38 -5.02
C LEU A 70 0.36 6.32 -5.57
N SER A 71 -0.40 5.83 -6.54
CA SER A 71 -1.50 6.54 -7.18
C SER A 71 -2.81 5.84 -6.88
N PHE A 72 -3.84 6.58 -6.46
CA PHE A 72 -5.15 6.00 -6.21
C PHE A 72 -5.74 5.37 -7.49
N ALA A 73 -6.21 4.13 -7.39
CA ALA A 73 -6.68 3.31 -8.51
C ALA A 73 -8.14 2.84 -8.39
N GLY A 74 -8.80 3.06 -7.25
CA GLY A 74 -10.21 2.67 -7.04
C GLY A 74 -10.48 2.16 -5.63
N PHE A 75 -11.70 1.67 -5.41
CA PHE A 75 -12.13 1.08 -4.13
C PHE A 75 -12.36 -0.43 -4.27
N GLU A 76 -12.11 -1.20 -3.22
CA GLU A 76 -12.54 -2.59 -3.09
C GLU A 76 -14.07 -2.57 -2.96
N HIS A 77 -14.76 -3.16 -3.95
CA HIS A 77 -16.19 -3.02 -4.28
C HIS A 77 -16.53 -1.89 -5.26
N GLU A 78 -16.18 -2.12 -6.54
CA GLU A 78 -17.06 -1.83 -7.68
C GLU A 78 -17.37 -3.15 -8.39
#